data_AF-A0A2R6MQC2-F1
#
_entry.id   AF-A0A2R6MQC2-F1
#
_cell.length_a   1.000
_cell.length_b   1.000
_cell.length_c   1.000
_cell.angle_alpha   90.00
_cell.angle_beta   90.00
_cell.angle_gamma   90.00
#
_symmetry.space_group_name_H-M   'P 1'
#
loop_
_entity.id
_entity.type
_entity.pdbx_description
1 polymer ?
#
loop_
_entity_poly.entity_id
_entity_poly.type
_entity_poly.pdbx_seq_one_letter_code
_entity_poly.pdbx_strand_id
1 'polypeptide(L)'
;FNDVVGSDDVTTIEYPTGHIGLSVSSSTHEDLWPQVAEWFHEHSGAPGVETVSGIGPTYGERLREAGIATVEDLAEHDAAELAEVTETSESRAADWLDQVE
;
A
#
# COMPACT_ATOMS: atom_id res chain seq x y z
N PHE A 1 13.72 -13.60 -21.39
CA PHE A 1 12.44 -13.92 -20.71
C PHE A 1 11.88 -12.67 -20.03
N ASN A 2 12.73 -11.75 -19.52
CA ASN A 2 12.28 -10.50 -18.91
C ASN A 2 11.91 -9.37 -19.90
N ASP A 3 12.14 -9.54 -21.20
CA ASP A 3 11.91 -8.48 -22.21
C ASP A 3 10.44 -8.25 -22.61
N VAL A 4 9.48 -9.01 -22.04
CA VAL A 4 8.06 -9.01 -22.50
C VAL A 4 7.09 -8.40 -21.49
N VAL A 5 7.53 -8.14 -20.25
CA VAL A 5 6.74 -7.40 -19.26
C VAL A 5 7.55 -6.17 -18.87
N GLY A 6 7.61 -5.20 -19.78
CA GLY A 6 8.39 -3.97 -19.60
C GLY A 6 7.59 -2.94 -18.83
N SER A 7 7.71 -2.93 -17.51
CA SER A 7 7.72 -1.64 -16.81
C SER A 7 9.07 -0.98 -17.12
N ASP A 8 9.08 0.30 -17.43
CA ASP A 8 10.35 1.07 -17.51
C ASP A 8 11.01 1.18 -16.12
N ASP A 9 10.23 0.95 -15.08
CA ASP A 9 10.65 0.97 -13.68
C ASP A 9 11.01 -0.44 -13.21
N VAL A 10 12.25 -0.83 -13.49
CA VAL A 10 12.83 -2.12 -13.13
C VAL A 10 14.26 -1.93 -12.65
N THR A 11 14.58 -2.48 -11.48
CA THR A 11 15.95 -2.60 -10.97
C THR A 11 16.32 -4.08 -10.85
N THR A 12 17.52 -4.45 -11.31
CA THR A 12 18.06 -5.81 -11.18
C THR A 12 19.07 -5.86 -10.04
N ILE A 13 18.86 -6.76 -9.08
CA ILE A 13 19.75 -6.99 -7.92
C ILE A 13 20.32 -8.42 -8.03
N GLU A 14 21.64 -8.55 -8.03
CA GLU A 14 22.34 -9.84 -8.16
C GLU A 14 23.04 -10.22 -6.85
N TYR A 15 22.90 -11.47 -6.40
CA TYR A 15 23.54 -11.94 -5.17
C TYR A 15 23.97 -13.42 -5.27
N PRO A 16 25.19 -13.78 -4.82
CA PRO A 16 25.83 -15.09 -5.11
C PRO A 16 25.35 -16.22 -4.17
N THR A 17 24.05 -16.48 -4.12
CA THR A 17 23.43 -17.41 -3.14
C THR A 17 22.68 -18.59 -3.79
N GLY A 18 22.63 -18.65 -5.13
CA GLY A 18 21.89 -19.69 -5.87
C GLY A 18 20.37 -19.62 -5.64
N HIS A 19 19.59 -20.42 -6.38
CA HIS A 19 18.11 -20.30 -6.39
C HIS A 19 17.46 -20.58 -5.02
N ILE A 20 17.97 -21.54 -4.25
CA ILE A 20 17.46 -21.83 -2.89
C ILE A 20 17.96 -20.80 -1.88
N GLY A 21 19.24 -20.42 -1.96
CA GLY A 21 19.81 -19.49 -0.99
C GLY A 21 19.18 -18.09 -1.05
N LEU A 22 18.59 -17.68 -2.18
CA LEU A 22 17.81 -16.44 -2.24
C LEU A 22 16.62 -16.46 -1.27
N SER A 23 15.93 -17.60 -1.12
CA SER A 23 14.73 -17.69 -0.29
C SER A 23 14.99 -18.10 1.16
N VAL A 24 16.08 -18.83 1.45
CA VAL A 24 16.30 -19.39 2.80
C VAL A 24 17.61 -19.00 3.46
N SER A 25 18.54 -18.33 2.76
CA SER A 25 19.80 -17.93 3.39
C SER A 25 19.58 -16.75 4.33
N SER A 26 20.20 -16.85 5.51
CA SER A 26 20.28 -15.74 6.46
C SER A 26 21.00 -14.54 5.86
N SER A 27 22.04 -14.75 5.03
CA SER A 27 22.80 -13.66 4.42
C SER A 27 21.97 -12.89 3.39
N THR A 28 21.06 -13.56 2.67
CA THR A 28 20.13 -12.88 1.75
C THR A 28 19.12 -12.02 2.51
N HIS A 29 18.64 -12.49 3.66
CA HIS A 29 17.74 -11.72 4.53
C HIS A 29 18.43 -10.51 5.18
N GLU A 30 19.73 -10.58 5.42
CA GLU A 30 20.52 -9.48 5.96
C GLU A 30 20.91 -8.46 4.88
N ASP A 31 21.34 -8.92 3.71
CA ASP A 31 21.98 -8.03 2.72
C ASP A 31 21.07 -7.64 1.55
N LEU A 32 20.18 -8.54 1.08
CA LEU A 32 19.40 -8.32 -0.16
C LEU A 32 17.98 -7.87 0.13
N TRP A 33 17.26 -8.58 1.00
CA TRP A 33 15.84 -8.31 1.24
C TRP A 33 15.55 -6.87 1.73
N PRO A 34 16.42 -6.21 2.53
CA PRO A 34 16.24 -4.80 2.86
C PRO A 34 16.25 -3.90 1.62
N GLN A 35 17.11 -4.16 0.64
CA GLN A 35 17.16 -3.39 -0.61
C GLN A 35 15.88 -3.56 -1.44
N VAL A 36 15.33 -4.78 -1.47
CA VAL A 36 14.05 -5.04 -2.15
C VAL A 36 12.89 -4.36 -1.42
N ALA A 37 12.89 -4.37 -0.09
CA ALA A 37 11.85 -3.73 0.71
C ALA A 37 11.88 -2.20 0.56
N GLU A 38 13.07 -1.60 0.57
CA GLU A 38 13.28 -0.18 0.30
C GLU A 38 12.80 0.19 -1.10
N TRP A 39 13.29 -0.53 -2.12
CA TRP A 39 12.84 -0.31 -3.49
C TRP A 39 11.32 -0.46 -3.63
N PHE A 40 10.72 -1.49 -3.05
CA PHE A 40 9.26 -1.66 -3.09
C PHE A 40 8.54 -0.48 -2.41
N HIS A 41 9.01 -0.03 -1.25
CA HIS A 41 8.41 1.09 -0.54
C HIS A 41 8.43 2.39 -1.34
N GLU A 42 9.53 2.68 -2.04
CA GLU A 42 9.67 3.87 -2.88
C GLU A 42 8.75 3.83 -4.12
N HIS A 43 8.43 2.64 -4.64
CA HIS A 43 7.72 2.47 -5.91
C HIS A 43 6.27 1.96 -5.76
N SER A 44 5.85 1.52 -4.56
CA SER A 44 4.50 0.97 -4.33
C SER A 44 3.39 2.01 -4.25
N GLY A 45 3.73 3.30 -4.22
CA GLY A 45 2.79 4.39 -3.97
C GLY A 45 2.26 4.40 -2.54
N ALA A 46 1.43 5.40 -2.22
CA ALA A 46 0.77 5.48 -0.92
C ALA A 46 -0.24 4.32 -0.76
N PRO A 47 -0.39 3.76 0.45
CA PRO A 47 -1.35 2.69 0.70
C PRO A 47 -2.77 3.18 0.38
N GLY A 48 -3.54 2.34 -0.33
CA GLY A 48 -4.93 2.64 -0.66
C GLY A 48 -5.85 2.60 0.56
N VAL A 49 -6.98 3.30 0.50
CA VAL A 49 -7.97 3.33 1.59
C VAL A 49 -8.44 1.94 2.04
N GLU A 50 -8.42 0.94 1.15
CA GLU A 50 -8.81 -0.44 1.47
C GLU A 50 -7.84 -1.17 2.43
N THR A 51 -6.67 -0.58 2.76
CA THR A 51 -5.81 -1.12 3.81
C THR A 51 -6.36 -0.85 5.22
N VAL A 52 -7.25 0.14 5.37
CA VAL A 52 -7.88 0.48 6.65
C VAL A 52 -8.94 -0.55 7.00
N SER A 53 -8.90 -1.07 8.23
CA SER A 53 -9.83 -2.10 8.66
C SER A 53 -11.24 -1.55 8.68
N GLY A 54 -12.14 -2.20 7.92
CA GLY A 54 -13.53 -1.80 7.81
C GLY A 54 -13.86 -0.97 6.55
N ILE A 55 -12.86 -0.57 5.77
CA ILE A 55 -13.02 -0.03 4.42
C ILE A 55 -12.97 -1.20 3.43
N GLY A 56 -14.14 -1.71 3.07
CA GLY A 56 -14.28 -2.71 2.02
C GLY A 56 -14.34 -2.06 0.63
N PRO A 57 -14.39 -2.88 -0.45
CA PRO A 57 -14.40 -2.39 -1.83
C PRO A 57 -15.55 -1.42 -2.12
N THR A 58 -16.69 -1.55 -1.45
CA THR A 58 -17.82 -0.62 -1.60
C THR A 58 -17.51 0.78 -1.05
N TYR A 59 -16.88 0.88 0.12
CA TYR A 59 -16.51 2.18 0.68
C TYR A 59 -15.29 2.75 -0.05
N GLY A 60 -14.32 1.91 -0.40
CA GLY A 60 -13.16 2.30 -1.19
C GLY A 60 -13.52 2.87 -2.57
N GLU A 61 -14.54 2.32 -3.25
CA GLU A 61 -15.02 2.90 -4.50
C GLU A 61 -15.59 4.30 -4.31
N ARG A 62 -16.48 4.50 -3.33
CA ARG A 62 -17.08 5.82 -3.05
C ARG A 62 -16.03 6.87 -2.67
N LEU A 63 -15.05 6.46 -1.85
CA LEU A 63 -13.93 7.32 -1.48
C LEU A 63 -13.11 7.70 -2.72
N ARG A 64 -12.79 6.75 -3.60
CA ARG A 64 -12.11 7.04 -4.87
C ARG A 64 -12.91 7.94 -5.80
N GLU A 65 -14.23 7.77 -5.88
CA GLU A 65 -15.10 8.65 -6.66
C GLU A 65 -15.07 10.10 -6.14
N ALA A 66 -14.85 10.29 -4.84
CA ALA A 66 -14.66 11.59 -4.19
C ALA A 66 -13.21 12.11 -4.28
N GLY A 67 -12.28 11.35 -4.87
CA GLY A 67 -10.85 11.71 -4.97
C GLY A 67 -10.00 11.25 -3.78
N ILE A 68 -10.56 10.48 -2.85
CA ILE A 68 -9.91 9.97 -1.63
C ILE A 68 -9.47 8.53 -1.91
N ALA A 69 -8.27 8.36 -2.46
CA ALA A 69 -7.80 7.05 -2.91
C ALA A 69 -6.83 6.39 -1.93
N THR A 70 -6.15 7.19 -1.12
CA THR A 70 -5.05 6.77 -0.25
C THR A 70 -5.36 7.01 1.22
N VAL A 71 -4.60 6.33 2.08
CA VAL A 71 -4.63 6.56 3.54
C VAL A 71 -4.26 8.00 3.89
N GLU A 72 -3.34 8.62 3.13
CA GLU A 72 -2.95 10.01 3.33
C GLU A 72 -4.12 10.95 2.99
N ASP A 73 -4.75 10.77 1.82
CA ASP A 73 -5.96 11.54 1.46
C ASP A 73 -7.02 11.39 2.55
N LEU A 74 -7.27 10.16 3.02
CA LEU A 74 -8.27 9.89 4.06
C LEU A 74 -8.01 10.72 5.33
N ALA A 75 -6.76 10.84 5.76
CA ALA A 75 -6.36 11.58 6.96
C ALA A 75 -6.47 13.11 6.82
N GLU A 76 -6.53 13.62 5.60
CA GLU A 76 -6.76 15.05 5.33
C GLU A 76 -8.23 15.47 5.50
N HIS A 77 -9.15 14.50 5.51
CA HIS A 77 -10.59 14.72 5.66
C HIS A 77 -11.07 14.48 7.10
N ASP A 78 -12.22 15.07 7.45
CA ASP A 78 -12.85 14.84 8.74
C ASP A 78 -13.91 13.73 8.69
N ALA A 79 -14.28 13.23 9.88
CA ALA A 79 -15.21 12.11 9.99
C ALA A 79 -16.62 12.44 9.43
N ALA A 80 -17.01 13.71 9.45
CA ALA A 80 -18.32 14.13 8.96
C ALA A 80 -18.37 14.09 7.43
N GLU A 81 -17.32 14.59 6.77
CA GLU A 81 -17.17 14.56 5.33
C GLU A 81 -17.07 13.12 4.80
N LEU A 82 -16.24 12.30 5.44
CA LEU A 82 -16.10 10.88 5.07
C LEU A 82 -17.41 10.10 5.25
N ALA A 83 -18.19 10.42 6.29
CA ALA A 83 -19.49 9.79 6.52
C ALA A 83 -20.52 10.15 5.44
N GLU A 84 -20.52 11.41 4.98
CA GLU A 84 -21.37 11.85 3.88
C GLU A 84 -20.97 11.15 2.57
N VAL A 85 -19.69 11.15 2.22
CA VAL A 85 -19.15 10.53 1.00
C VAL A 85 -19.44 9.04 0.95
N THR A 86 -19.25 8.33 2.06
CA THR A 86 -19.36 6.88 2.11
C THR A 86 -20.76 6.38 2.46
N GLU A 87 -21.71 7.30 2.70
CA GLU A 87 -23.06 7.02 3.18
C GLU A 87 -23.05 6.14 4.45
N THR A 88 -22.13 6.45 5.38
CA THR A 88 -21.95 5.70 6.63
C THR A 88 -22.15 6.58 7.87
N SER A 89 -21.97 6.01 9.07
CA SER A 89 -22.04 6.79 10.30
C SER A 89 -20.74 7.54 10.59
N GLU A 90 -20.84 8.76 11.11
CA GLU A 90 -19.68 9.56 11.58
C GLU A 90 -18.79 8.78 12.56
N SER A 91 -19.40 7.98 13.45
CA SER A 91 -18.64 7.12 14.36
C SER A 91 -17.74 6.13 13.63
N ARG A 92 -18.21 5.56 12.52
CA ARG A 92 -17.43 4.58 11.75
C ARG A 92 -16.33 5.26 10.94
N ALA A 93 -16.61 6.43 10.39
CA ALA A 93 -15.61 7.25 9.73
C ALA A 93 -14.51 7.71 10.72
N ALA A 94 -14.90 8.08 11.94
CA ALA A 94 -13.95 8.39 13.01
C ALA A 94 -13.08 7.17 13.39
N ASP A 95 -13.65 5.97 13.44
CA ASP A 95 -12.87 4.73 13.65
C ASP A 95 -11.86 4.46 12.53
N TRP A 96 -12.09 4.95 11.31
CA TRP A 96 -11.12 4.86 10.22
C TRP A 96 -10.01 5.90 10.38
N LEU A 97 -10.35 7.13 10.79
CA LEU A 97 -9.37 8.19 11.05
C LEU A 97 -8.44 7.84 12.22
N ASP A 98 -8.94 7.24 13.29
CA ASP A 98 -8.14 6.80 14.44
C ASP A 98 -7.10 5.72 14.06
N GLN A 99 -7.35 4.95 13.00
CA GLN A 99 -6.40 3.94 12.49
C GLN A 99 -5.26 4.52 11.65
N VAL A 100 -5.41 5.74 11.16
CA VAL A 100 -4.45 6.38 10.24
C VAL A 100 -3.72 7.57 10.86
N GLU A 101 -4.07 7.94 12.10
CA GLU A 101 -3.38 8.92 12.96
C GLU A 101 -2.06 8.38 13.57
#